data_AF-A0A183VWE2-F1
#
_entry.id   AF-A0A183VWE2-F1
#
_cell.length_a   1.000
_cell.length_b   1.000
_cell.length_c   1.000
_cell.angle_alpha   90.00
_cell.angle_beta   90.00
_cell.angle_gamma   90.00
#
_symmetry.space_group_name_H-M   'P 1'
#
loop_
_entity.id
_entity.type
_entity.pdbx_description
1 polymer ?
#
loop_
_entity_poly.entity_id
_entity_poly.type
_entity_poly.pdbx_seq_one_letter_code
_entity_poly.pdbx_strand_id
1 'polypeptide(L)'
;MPISPSSMPYPTRLSSEPSKDLIEKVSRRLSTTGEIARLTAYIPGRLSELNWCESVLELCREYVRNNTASGLQAGGIQSIEKPEPSAIPIDDIVKAVTPQSRLRLPEELYTELVNRIIGFIGEQLID
;
A
#
# COMPACT_ATOMS: atom_id res chain seq x y z
N MET A 1 -38.16 25.09 34.76
CA MET A 1 -38.06 23.67 34.34
C MET A 1 -36.68 23.45 33.73
N PRO A 2 -35.93 22.41 34.10
CA PRO A 2 -34.61 22.15 33.53
C PRO A 2 -34.74 21.63 32.10
N ILE A 3 -33.88 22.12 31.21
CA ILE A 3 -33.85 21.76 29.79
C ILE A 3 -33.22 20.37 29.69
N SER A 4 -33.88 19.45 28.99
CA SER A 4 -33.40 18.07 28.82
C SER A 4 -32.11 18.05 28.00
N PRO A 5 -31.09 17.25 28.40
CA PRO A 5 -29.79 17.16 27.69
C PRO A 5 -29.91 16.61 26.25
N SER A 6 -31.09 16.12 25.86
CA SER A 6 -31.39 15.72 24.47
C SER A 6 -31.67 16.89 23.51
N SER A 7 -31.67 18.14 23.98
CA SER A 7 -31.85 19.34 23.15
C SER A 7 -30.54 19.97 22.63
N MET A 8 -29.39 19.39 23.00
CA MET A 8 -28.11 19.82 22.45
C MET A 8 -27.95 19.29 21.02
N PRO A 9 -27.78 20.15 20.00
CA PRO A 9 -27.30 19.71 18.71
C PRO A 9 -25.86 19.24 18.94
N TYR A 10 -25.67 17.94 19.17
CA TYR A 10 -24.35 17.34 19.08
C TYR A 10 -23.82 17.72 17.70
N PRO A 11 -22.61 18.30 17.59
CA PRO A 11 -22.00 18.51 16.30
C PRO A 11 -21.88 17.13 15.68
N THR A 12 -22.77 16.86 14.72
CA THR A 12 -22.73 15.66 13.93
C THR A 12 -21.42 15.79 13.19
N ARG A 13 -20.38 15.07 13.63
CA ARG A 13 -19.18 14.89 12.83
C ARG A 13 -19.70 14.33 11.51
N LEU A 14 -19.71 15.17 10.48
CA LEU A 14 -20.03 14.82 9.11
C LEU A 14 -19.00 13.78 8.67
N SER A 15 -19.26 12.52 8.98
CA SER A 15 -18.68 11.40 8.25
C SER A 15 -19.43 11.26 6.92
N SER A 16 -19.52 12.36 6.15
CA SER A 16 -19.94 12.29 4.76
C SER A 16 -18.71 11.91 3.98
N GLU A 17 -18.71 10.70 3.41
CA GLU A 17 -17.76 10.38 2.35
C GLU A 17 -17.76 11.52 1.32
N PRO A 18 -16.58 11.95 0.83
CA PRO A 18 -16.51 13.03 -0.14
C PRO A 18 -17.32 12.67 -1.38
N SER A 19 -18.02 13.67 -1.96
CA SER A 19 -18.82 13.42 -3.15
C SER A 19 -17.96 12.91 -4.30
N LYS A 20 -18.53 12.07 -5.17
CA LYS A 20 -17.82 11.55 -6.34
C LYS A 20 -17.28 12.67 -7.23
N ASP A 21 -18.03 13.76 -7.36
CA ASP A 21 -17.63 14.95 -8.13
C ASP A 21 -16.39 15.63 -7.52
N LEU A 22 -16.30 15.70 -6.18
CA LEU A 22 -15.14 16.24 -5.49
C LEU A 22 -13.91 15.35 -5.71
N ILE A 23 -14.07 14.03 -5.60
CA ILE A 23 -13.00 13.05 -5.87
C ILE A 23 -12.51 13.19 -7.31
N GLU A 24 -13.41 13.32 -8.28
CA GLU A 24 -13.05 13.49 -9.69
C GLU A 24 -12.35 14.84 -9.93
N LYS A 25 -12.83 15.92 -9.32
CA LYS A 25 -12.20 17.25 -9.39
C LYS A 25 -10.76 17.21 -8.86
N VAL A 26 -10.55 16.59 -7.70
CA VAL A 26 -9.21 16.42 -7.10
C VAL A 26 -8.32 15.55 -7.99
N SER A 27 -8.82 14.39 -8.45
CA SER A 27 -8.08 13.48 -9.33
C SER A 27 -7.64 14.15 -10.63
N ARG A 28 -8.55 14.91 -11.26
CA ARG A 28 -8.26 15.69 -12.46
C ARG A 28 -7.22 16.75 -12.18
N ARG A 29 -7.33 17.49 -11.07
CA ARG A 29 -6.35 18.51 -10.69
C ARG A 29 -4.96 17.91 -10.48
N LEU A 30 -4.85 16.87 -9.65
CA LEU A 30 -3.61 16.12 -9.42
C LEU A 30 -2.98 15.63 -10.73
N SER A 31 -3.80 15.19 -11.69
CA SER A 31 -3.32 14.75 -13.01
C SER A 31 -2.81 15.92 -13.84
N THR A 32 -3.59 17.00 -13.96
CA THR A 32 -3.28 18.14 -14.83
C THR A 32 -2.11 18.99 -14.35
N THR A 33 -1.84 19.03 -13.05
CA THR A 33 -0.69 19.74 -12.47
C THR A 33 0.59 18.89 -12.49
N GLY A 34 0.48 17.61 -12.86
CA GLY A 34 1.60 16.65 -12.80
C GLY A 34 1.91 16.16 -11.39
N GLU A 35 1.07 16.46 -10.40
CA GLU A 35 1.30 16.05 -9.01
C GLU A 35 1.21 14.53 -8.86
N ILE A 36 0.34 13.84 -9.61
CA ILE A 36 0.35 12.36 -9.66
C ILE A 36 1.73 11.85 -10.07
N ALA A 37 2.33 12.41 -11.12
CA ALA A 37 3.64 11.97 -11.59
C ALA A 37 4.74 12.21 -10.55
N ARG A 38 4.68 13.33 -9.82
CA ARG A 38 5.61 13.63 -8.72
C ARG A 38 5.45 12.66 -7.55
N LEU A 39 4.22 12.37 -7.13
CA LEU A 39 3.95 11.39 -6.07
C LEU A 39 4.38 9.98 -6.50
N THR A 40 4.09 9.58 -7.74
CA THR A 40 4.52 8.28 -8.27
C THR A 40 6.04 8.16 -8.33
N ALA A 41 6.76 9.22 -8.69
CA ALA A 41 8.22 9.22 -8.69
C ALA A 41 8.83 9.21 -7.28
N TYR A 42 8.13 9.76 -6.29
CA TYR A 42 8.57 9.78 -4.90
C TYR A 42 8.52 8.41 -4.22
N ILE A 43 7.47 7.61 -4.52
CA ILE A 43 7.17 6.36 -3.82
C ILE A 43 8.34 5.35 -3.83
N PRO A 44 8.98 5.02 -4.96
CA PRO A 44 10.06 4.02 -4.98
C PRO A 44 11.26 4.40 -4.10
N GLY A 45 11.66 5.67 -4.15
CA GLY A 45 12.76 6.18 -3.32
C GLY A 45 12.43 6.05 -1.83
N ARG A 46 11.21 6.47 -1.45
CA ARG A 46 10.78 6.41 -0.05
C ARG A 46 10.60 4.97 0.46
N LEU A 47 10.06 4.07 -0.37
CA LEU A 47 9.99 2.64 -0.04
C LEU A 47 11.37 2.02 0.18
N SER A 48 12.38 2.45 -0.59
CA SER A 48 13.76 2.00 -0.39
C SER A 48 14.33 2.50 0.94
N GLU A 49 14.11 3.77 1.28
CA GLU A 49 14.57 4.35 2.56
C GLU A 49 13.92 3.68 3.79
N LEU A 50 12.67 3.25 3.65
CA LEU A 50 11.91 2.56 4.71
C LEU A 50 12.18 1.04 4.73
N ASN A 51 13.20 0.56 4.01
CA ASN A 51 13.58 -0.86 3.91
C ASN A 51 12.45 -1.79 3.41
N TRP A 52 11.44 -1.26 2.73
CA TRP A 52 10.35 -2.07 2.17
C TRP A 52 10.86 -2.99 1.07
N CYS A 53 11.75 -2.48 0.19
CA CYS A 53 12.35 -3.27 -0.89
C CYS A 53 13.06 -4.52 -0.37
N GLU A 54 13.85 -4.39 0.71
CA GLU A 54 14.54 -5.52 1.35
C GLU A 54 13.55 -6.51 1.97
N SER A 55 12.49 -6.00 2.62
CA SER A 55 11.43 -6.84 3.18
C SER A 55 10.71 -7.66 2.12
N VAL A 56 10.44 -7.08 0.94
CA VAL A 56 9.85 -7.79 -0.20
C VAL A 56 10.82 -8.78 -0.81
N LEU A 57 12.10 -8.45 -0.88
CA LEU A 57 13.14 -9.35 -1.37
C LEU A 57 13.26 -10.59 -0.48
N GLU A 58 13.13 -10.44 0.83
CA GLU A 58 13.08 -11.59 1.74
C GLU A 58 11.81 -12.44 1.56
N LEU A 59 10.65 -11.81 1.32
CA LEU A 59 9.43 -12.56 0.95
C LEU A 59 9.62 -13.39 -0.32
N CYS A 60 10.29 -12.84 -1.34
CA CYS A 60 10.62 -13.58 -2.55
C CYS A 60 11.56 -14.76 -2.25
N ARG A 61 12.59 -14.56 -1.42
CA ARG A 61 13.53 -15.63 -1.02
C ARG A 61 12.83 -16.73 -0.25
N GLU A 62 11.96 -16.37 0.69
CA GLU A 62 11.13 -17.33 1.44
C GLU A 62 10.22 -18.11 0.52
N TYR A 63 9.56 -17.46 -0.44
CA TYR A 63 8.74 -18.14 -1.44
C TYR A 63 9.54 -19.16 -2.23
N VAL A 64 10.70 -18.77 -2.77
CA VAL A 64 11.58 -19.69 -3.52
C VAL A 64 12.03 -20.85 -2.63
N ARG A 65 12.46 -20.59 -1.40
CA ARG A 65 12.89 -21.62 -0.44
C ARG A 65 11.76 -22.62 -0.15
N ASN A 66 10.53 -22.15 0.03
CA ASN A 66 9.40 -23.00 0.38
C ASN A 66 8.85 -23.81 -0.81
N ASN A 67 9.04 -23.30 -2.04
CA ASN A 67 8.47 -23.89 -3.26
C ASN A 67 9.50 -24.62 -4.14
N THR A 68 10.77 -24.65 -3.76
CA THR A 68 11.83 -25.36 -4.50
C THR A 68 12.45 -26.51 -3.71
N ALA A 69 13.15 -27.39 -4.41
CA ALA A 69 13.95 -28.44 -3.79
C ALA A 69 15.10 -27.88 -2.92
N SER A 70 15.61 -26.67 -3.22
CA SER A 70 16.74 -26.06 -2.52
C SER A 70 16.45 -25.58 -1.09
N GLY A 71 15.19 -25.58 -0.64
CA GLY A 71 14.82 -25.27 0.75
C GLY A 71 14.68 -26.46 1.68
N LEU A 72 14.78 -27.69 1.18
CA LEU A 72 14.78 -28.90 2.00
C LEU A 72 16.20 -29.16 2.50
N GLN A 73 16.40 -29.06 3.83
CA GLN A 73 17.64 -29.53 4.45
C GLN A 73 17.85 -31.01 4.07
N ALA A 74 19.09 -31.33 3.69
CA ALA A 74 19.55 -32.69 3.49
C ALA A 74 19.22 -33.53 4.74
N GLY A 75 18.20 -34.38 4.67
CA GLY A 75 17.90 -35.30 5.78
C GLY A 75 16.47 -35.81 5.96
N GLY A 76 15.48 -35.37 5.18
CA GLY A 76 14.09 -35.78 5.38
C GLY A 76 13.49 -36.49 4.18
N ILE A 77 13.18 -37.78 4.34
CA ILE A 77 12.42 -38.59 3.39
C ILE A 77 11.06 -37.93 3.13
N GLN A 78 10.89 -37.30 1.98
CA GLN A 78 9.61 -37.14 1.28
C GLN A 78 9.83 -36.51 -0.10
N SER A 79 9.77 -37.36 -1.11
CA SER A 79 9.71 -37.01 -2.53
C SER A 79 8.41 -36.26 -2.82
N ILE A 80 8.46 -34.94 -2.79
CA ILE A 80 7.62 -34.10 -3.63
C ILE A 80 8.59 -33.56 -4.68
N GLU A 81 8.37 -33.84 -5.96
CA GLU A 81 9.15 -33.29 -7.08
C GLU A 81 8.98 -31.77 -7.11
N LYS A 82 9.65 -31.06 -6.19
CA LYS A 82 9.68 -29.61 -6.19
C LYS A 82 10.65 -29.18 -7.30
N PRO A 83 10.27 -28.22 -8.14
CA PRO A 83 11.12 -27.75 -9.21
C PRO A 83 12.41 -27.10 -8.66
N GLU A 84 13.45 -27.09 -9.48
CA GLU A 84 14.64 -26.27 -9.25
C GLU A 84 14.25 -24.78 -9.17
N PRO A 85 14.99 -23.94 -8.41
CA PRO A 85 14.70 -22.50 -8.31
C PRO A 85 14.61 -21.77 -9.64
N SER A 86 15.41 -22.18 -10.62
CA SER A 86 15.40 -21.60 -11.96
C SER A 86 14.14 -21.94 -12.78
N ALA A 87 13.38 -22.96 -12.37
CA ALA A 87 12.18 -23.41 -13.06
C ALA A 87 10.89 -22.76 -12.53
N ILE A 88 10.98 -21.92 -11.50
CA ILE A 88 9.82 -21.15 -11.00
C ILE A 88 9.55 -19.94 -11.91
N PRO A 89 8.34 -19.82 -12.49
CA PRO A 89 7.95 -18.64 -13.25
C PRO A 89 7.93 -17.38 -12.37
N ILE A 90 8.45 -16.26 -12.89
CA ILE A 90 8.46 -14.98 -12.17
C ILE A 90 7.02 -14.55 -11.82
N ASP A 91 6.07 -14.78 -12.71
CA ASP A 91 4.66 -14.42 -12.50
C ASP A 91 4.05 -15.13 -11.28
N ASP A 92 4.46 -16.36 -10.99
CA ASP A 92 3.99 -17.10 -9.82
C ASP A 92 4.55 -16.50 -8.52
N ILE A 93 5.82 -16.08 -8.54
CA ILE A 93 6.44 -15.36 -7.41
C ILE A 93 5.70 -14.04 -7.19
N VAL A 94 5.50 -13.25 -8.25
CA VAL A 94 4.79 -11.96 -8.17
C VAL A 94 3.38 -12.16 -7.61
N LYS A 95 2.64 -13.14 -8.14
CA LYS A 95 1.27 -13.43 -7.70
C LYS A 95 1.19 -13.82 -6.23
N ALA A 96 2.16 -14.59 -5.74
CA ALA A 96 2.20 -15.03 -4.35
C ALA A 96 2.70 -13.95 -3.38
N VAL A 97 3.70 -13.16 -3.77
CA VAL A 97 4.35 -12.16 -2.90
C VAL A 97 3.56 -10.86 -2.85
N THR A 98 2.89 -10.45 -3.93
CA THR A 98 2.13 -9.18 -4.01
C THR A 98 1.16 -8.94 -2.85
N PRO A 99 0.29 -9.88 -2.43
CA PRO A 99 -0.61 -9.62 -1.31
C PRO A 99 0.16 -9.39 0.01
N GLN A 100 1.24 -10.11 0.24
CA GLN A 100 2.04 -9.94 1.46
C GLN A 100 2.86 -8.65 1.44
N SER A 101 3.43 -8.28 0.29
CA SER A 101 4.19 -7.02 0.16
C SER A 101 3.31 -5.79 0.39
N ARG A 102 2.04 -5.84 -0.03
CA ARG A 102 1.03 -4.81 0.25
C ARG A 102 0.71 -4.67 1.73
N LEU A 103 0.65 -5.79 2.48
CA LEU A 103 0.43 -5.75 3.93
C LEU A 103 1.62 -5.18 4.71
N ARG A 104 2.83 -5.28 4.15
CA ARG A 104 4.05 -4.74 4.76
C ARG A 104 4.34 -3.29 4.37
N LEU A 105 3.42 -2.62 3.67
CA LEU A 105 3.61 -1.24 3.24
C LEU A 105 3.68 -0.33 4.49
N PRO A 106 4.73 0.48 4.66
CA PRO A 106 4.90 1.30 5.87
C PRO A 106 3.78 2.33 6.04
N GLU A 107 3.25 2.47 7.26
CA GLU A 107 2.21 3.46 7.58
C GLU A 107 2.72 4.89 7.42
N GLU A 108 4.03 5.09 7.60
CA GLU A 108 4.72 6.36 7.41
C GLU A 108 4.58 6.85 5.97
N LEU A 109 4.77 5.97 4.98
CA LEU A 109 4.59 6.32 3.58
C LEU A 109 3.14 6.72 3.29
N TYR A 110 2.17 5.97 3.82
CA TYR A 110 0.76 6.29 3.65
C TYR A 110 0.44 7.68 4.22
N THR A 111 0.88 7.94 5.45
CA THR A 111 0.65 9.21 6.15
C THR A 111 1.29 10.38 5.39
N GLU A 112 2.52 10.22 4.90
CA GLU A 112 3.21 11.23 4.11
C GLU A 112 2.46 11.55 2.81
N LEU A 113 2.03 10.52 2.07
CA LEU A 113 1.29 10.69 0.81
C LEU A 113 -0.06 11.39 1.06
N VAL A 114 -0.79 10.99 2.10
CA VAL A 114 -2.05 11.63 2.50
C VAL A 114 -1.81 13.09 2.84
N ASN A 115 -0.79 13.41 3.64
CA ASN A 115 -0.47 14.78 4.00
C ASN A 115 -0.09 15.63 2.79
N ARG A 116 0.65 15.07 1.82
CA ARG A 116 0.96 15.77 0.56
C ARG A 116 -0.27 16.04 -0.28
N ILE A 117 -1.19 15.06 -0.38
CA ILE A 117 -2.44 15.23 -1.12
C ILE A 117 -3.33 16.29 -0.43
N ILE A 118 -3.44 16.26 0.90
CA ILE A 118 -4.19 17.28 1.66
C ILE A 118 -3.57 18.66 1.47
N GLY A 119 -2.23 18.76 1.56
CA GLY A 119 -1.51 20.00 1.29
C GLY A 119 -1.79 20.54 -0.11
N PHE A 120 -1.72 19.68 -1.12
CA PHE A 120 -2.07 20.03 -2.49
C PHE A 120 -3.51 20.53 -2.63
N ILE A 121 -4.48 19.85 -2.02
CA ILE A 121 -5.90 20.26 -2.05
C ILE A 121 -6.07 21.66 -1.45
N GLY A 122 -5.41 21.93 -0.32
CA GLY A 122 -5.41 23.24 0.34
C GLY A 122 -4.78 24.35 -0.51
N GLU A 123 -3.64 24.08 -1.15
CA GLU A 123 -2.97 25.05 -2.05
C GLU A 123 -3.80 25.36 -3.30
N GLN A 124 -4.55 24.38 -3.80
CA GLN A 124 -5.41 24.55 -4.98
C GLN A 124 -6.76 25.21 -4.68
N LEU A 125 -7.03 25.59 -3.42
CA LEU A 125 -8.31 26.14 -2.96
C LEU A 125 -9.51 25.28 -3.40
N ILE A 126 -9.34 23.96 -3.35
CA ILE A 126 -10.41 23.02 -3.67
C ILE A 126 -11.27 22.87 -2.41
N ASP A 127 -12.24 23.78 -2.25
CA ASP A 127 -13.37 23.63 -1.34
C ASP A 127 -14.33 22.53 -1.82
#